data_AF-A0A9N8WLW2-F1
#
_entry.id   AF-A0A9N8WLW2-F1
#
_cell.length_a   1.000
_cell.length_b   1.000
_cell.length_c   1.000
_cell.angle_alpha   90.00
_cell.angle_beta   90.00
_cell.angle_gamma   90.00
#
_symmetry.space_group_name_H-M   'P 1'
#
loop_
_entity.id
_entity.type
_entity.pdbx_description
1 polymer ?
#
loop_
_entity_poly.entity_id
_entity_poly.type
_entity_poly.pdbx_seq_one_letter_code
_entity_poly.pdbx_strand_id
1 'polypeptide(L)' 'MSLLGDESTGDSDLYSDEIPVNELVYSFDWSKTPLGPMSSWAPSLKSTVDLCLHSVFPIAVYCGPELILIYNQSKL' A
#
# COMPACT_ATOMS: atom_id res chain seq x y z
N MET A 1 -1.16 20.81 -48.60
CA MET A 1 -1.91 20.98 -47.35
C MET A 1 -2.36 19.59 -46.90
N SER A 2 -1.48 18.88 -46.20
CA SER A 2 -1.78 17.68 -45.42
C SER A 2 -1.38 18.07 -44.02
N LEU A 3 -2.38 18.19 -43.15
CA LEU A 3 -2.24 18.58 -41.76
C LEU A 3 -2.42 17.30 -40.93
N LEU A 4 -1.49 17.13 -39.99
CA LEU A 4 -1.49 16.22 -38.82
C LEU A 4 -1.15 14.75 -39.18
N GLY A 5 0.00 14.18 -38.80
CA GLY A 5 0.91 14.52 -37.69
C GLY A 5 0.52 13.70 -36.46
N ASP A 6 1.16 12.53 -36.35
CA ASP A 6 1.49 11.80 -35.12
C ASP A 6 0.51 11.87 -33.92
N GLU A 7 -0.33 10.85 -33.76
CA GLU A 7 -0.85 10.49 -32.43
C GLU A 7 -0.18 9.20 -31.94
N SER A 8 1.13 9.27 -31.77
CA SER A 8 1.81 8.60 -30.65
C SER A 8 1.30 9.22 -29.33
N THR A 9 0.08 8.87 -28.89
CA THR A 9 -0.29 8.97 -27.47
C THR A 9 0.26 7.74 -26.75
N GLY A 10 1.60 7.68 -26.70
CA GLY A 10 2.29 6.96 -25.66
C GLY A 10 2.18 7.77 -24.38
N ASP A 11 1.20 7.46 -23.53
CA ASP A 11 1.22 7.88 -22.12
C ASP A 11 0.25 7.09 -21.23
N SER A 12 0.22 5.76 -21.31
CA SER A 12 -0.53 4.94 -20.34
C SER A 12 0.33 4.18 -19.33
N ASP A 13 1.66 4.17 -19.52
CA ASP A 13 2.56 3.30 -18.76
C ASP A 13 3.67 4.07 -18.02
N LEU A 14 3.66 5.42 -18.01
CA LEU A 14 4.73 6.24 -17.39
C LEU A 14 4.72 6.27 -15.84
N TYR A 15 3.87 5.48 -15.19
CA TYR A 15 3.81 5.32 -13.72
C TYR A 15 3.79 3.85 -13.28
N SER A 16 4.42 2.97 -14.05
CA SER A 16 4.49 1.52 -13.76
C SER A 16 5.38 1.14 -12.57
N ASP A 17 6.10 2.10 -11.98
CA ASP A 17 7.18 1.86 -11.01
C ASP A 17 6.77 2.08 -9.53
N GLU A 18 5.50 2.42 -9.23
CA GLU A 18 5.07 2.53 -7.84
C GLU A 18 4.92 1.14 -7.21
N ILE A 19 5.85 0.77 -6.32
CA ILE A 19 5.70 -0.43 -5.49
C ILE A 19 4.36 -0.32 -4.75
N PRO A 20 3.46 -1.30 -4.91
CA PRO A 20 2.18 -1.31 -4.21
C PRO A 20 2.37 -1.15 -2.69
N VAL A 21 1.56 -0.31 -2.04
CA VAL A 21 1.73 -0.01 -0.60
C VAL A 21 1.63 -1.26 0.28
N ASN A 22 0.85 -2.26 -0.13
CA ASN A 22 0.80 -3.55 0.55
C ASN A 22 2.16 -4.27 0.49
N GLU A 23 2.88 -4.25 -0.64
CA GLU A 23 4.22 -4.82 -0.76
C GLU A 23 5.23 -4.07 0.13
N LEU A 24 5.10 -2.75 0.27
CA LEU A 24 5.91 -1.97 1.22
C LEU A 24 5.65 -2.42 2.66
N VAL A 25 4.39 -2.62 3.04
CA VAL A 25 4.04 -3.12 4.38
C VAL A 25 4.56 -4.54 4.60
N TYR A 26 4.46 -5.45 3.63
CA TYR A 26 4.93 -6.82 3.79
C TYR A 26 6.45 -6.97 3.79
N SER A 27 7.17 -6.08 3.11
CA SER A 27 8.65 -6.08 3.05
C SER A 27 9.33 -5.27 4.15
N PHE A 28 8.57 -4.46 4.89
CA PHE A 28 9.11 -3.65 5.97
C PHE A 28 9.64 -4.51 7.13
N ASP A 29 10.78 -4.13 7.69
CA ASP A 29 11.37 -4.81 8.84
C ASP A 29 10.68 -4.43 10.15
N TRP A 30 9.53 -5.06 10.40
CA TRP A 30 8.69 -4.82 11.58
C TRP A 30 9.37 -5.16 12.91
N SER A 31 10.46 -5.95 12.90
CA SER A 31 11.21 -6.26 14.12
C SER A 31 11.83 -5.03 14.78
N LYS A 32 12.01 -3.94 14.00
CA LYS A 32 12.47 -2.64 14.47
C LYS A 32 11.38 -1.78 15.10
N THR A 33 10.15 -2.27 15.17
CA THR A 33 9.00 -1.56 15.74
C THR A 33 8.50 -2.25 17.01
N PRO A 34 7.79 -1.52 17.88
CA PRO A 34 7.05 -2.08 19.01
C PRO A 34 6.08 -3.22 18.69
N LEU A 35 5.60 -3.35 17.43
CA LEU A 35 4.75 -4.49 17.04
C LEU A 35 5.54 -5.81 16.90
N GLY A 36 6.86 -5.73 16.79
CA GLY A 36 7.71 -6.89 16.51
C GLY A 36 7.52 -7.44 15.09
N PRO A 37 8.26 -8.51 14.73
CA PRO A 37 8.17 -9.10 13.40
C PRO A 37 6.74 -9.56 13.09
N MET A 38 6.30 -9.46 11.83
CA MET A 38 4.94 -9.88 11.43
C MET A 38 4.60 -11.31 11.85
N SER A 39 5.60 -12.20 11.94
CA SER A 39 5.40 -13.57 12.42
C SER A 39 4.81 -13.64 13.83
N SER A 40 5.16 -12.71 14.73
CA SER A 40 4.69 -12.65 16.12
C SER A 40 3.38 -11.89 16.31
N TRP A 41 2.83 -11.27 15.26
CA TRP A 41 1.56 -10.54 15.38
C TRP A 41 0.41 -11.47 15.75
N ALA A 42 -0.48 -10.98 16.60
CA ALA A 42 -1.72 -11.67 16.93
C ALA A 42 -2.55 -11.91 15.64
N PRO A 43 -3.27 -13.04 15.53
CA PRO A 43 -4.08 -13.34 14.34
C PRO A 43 -5.08 -12.23 13.98
N SER A 44 -5.70 -11.59 14.98
CA SER A 44 -6.63 -10.47 14.77
C SER A 44 -5.96 -9.25 14.15
N LEU A 45 -4.72 -8.94 14.56
CA LEU A 45 -3.95 -7.84 13.98
C LEU A 45 -3.61 -8.13 12.52
N LYS A 46 -3.14 -9.34 12.20
CA LYS A 46 -2.87 -9.77 10.82
C LYS A 46 -4.11 -9.62 9.94
N SER A 47 -5.24 -10.16 10.36
CA SER A 47 -6.50 -10.06 9.59
C SER A 47 -6.98 -8.62 9.41
N THR A 48 -6.81 -7.77 10.43
CA THR A 48 -7.20 -6.35 10.34
C THR A 48 -6.31 -5.58 9.37
N VAL A 49 -5.00 -5.81 9.41
CA VAL A 49 -4.04 -5.20 8.49
C VAL A 49 -4.28 -5.70 7.06
N ASP A 50 -4.46 -7.00 6.85
CA ASP A 50 -4.78 -7.55 5.52
C ASP A 50 -6.08 -6.94 4.96
N LEU A 51 -7.12 -6.80 5.79
CA LEU A 51 -8.36 -6.14 5.37
C LEU A 51 -8.12 -4.68 4.97
N CYS A 52 -7.33 -3.94 5.75
CA CYS A 52 -6.96 -2.55 5.46
C CYS A 52 -6.25 -2.46 4.10
N LEU A 53 -5.21 -3.27 3.87
CA LEU A 53 -4.37 -3.19 2.68
C LEU A 53 -5.09 -3.59 1.38
N HIS A 54 -6.07 -4.49 1.45
CA HIS A 54 -6.83 -4.94 0.28
C HIS A 54 -8.13 -4.17 0.04
N SER A 55 -8.48 -3.23 0.92
CA SER A 55 -9.68 -2.41 0.77
C SER A 55 -9.52 -1.37 -0.34
N VAL A 56 -10.57 -1.18 -1.14
CA VAL A 56 -10.68 -0.05 -2.08
C VAL A 56 -11.04 1.26 -1.38
N PHE A 57 -11.62 1.21 -0.18
CA PHE A 57 -11.92 2.39 0.64
C PHE A 57 -10.72 2.81 1.49
N PRO A 58 -10.55 4.12 1.77
CA PRO A 58 -9.55 4.60 2.73
C PRO A 58 -9.77 3.99 4.11
N ILE A 59 -8.74 3.35 4.66
CA ILE A 59 -8.73 2.75 5.98
C ILE A 59 -7.41 3.10 6.68
N ALA A 60 -7.53 3.44 7.97
CA ALA A 60 -6.42 3.64 8.90
C ALA A 60 -6.63 2.75 10.13
N VAL A 61 -5.59 2.04 10.54
CA VAL A 61 -5.57 1.15 11.71
C VAL A 61 -4.48 1.63 12.66
N TYR A 62 -4.85 1.89 13.91
CA TYR A 62 -3.90 2.13 14.99
C TYR A 62 -3.61 0.82 15.71
N CYS A 63 -2.34 0.41 15.68
CA CYS A 63 -1.90 -0.91 16.10
C CYS A 63 -1.09 -0.85 17.39
N GLY A 64 -1.45 -1.70 18.35
CA GLY A 64 -0.71 -1.88 19.59
C GLY A 64 -0.77 -0.68 20.55
N PRO A 65 -0.07 -0.76 21.69
CA PRO A 65 -0.11 0.27 22.73
C PRO A 65 0.54 1.59 22.30
N GLU A 66 1.45 1.56 21.31
CA GLU A 66 2.13 2.75 20.80
C GLU A 66 1.42 3.38 19.59
N LEU A 67 0.21 2.89 19.25
CA LEU A 67 -0.63 3.45 18.20
C LEU A 67 0.10 3.61 16.86
N ILE A 68 0.82 2.58 16.45
CA ILE A 68 1.48 2.56 15.14
C ILE A 68 0.39 2.59 14.06
N LEU A 69 0.44 3.60 13.20
CA LEU A 69 -0.55 3.79 12.14
C LEU A 69 -0.16 2.98 10.89
N ILE A 70 -1.04 2.07 10.50
CA ILE A 70 -1.00 1.38 9.21
C ILE A 70 -2.21 1.85 8.40
N TYR A 71 -2.00 2.30 7.17
CA TYR A 71 -3.07 2.78 6.30
C TYR A 71 -2.84 2.31 4.86
N ASN A 72 -3.92 2.21 4.09
CA ASN A 72 -3.85 1.91 2.66
C ASN A 72 -3.79 3.20 1.83
N GLN A 73 -3.15 3.12 0.67
CA GLN A 73 -3.24 4.16 -0.35
C GLN A 73 -4.40 3.84 -1.28
N SER A 74 -5.61 4.21 -0.86
CA SER A 74 -6.79 4.19 -1.74
C SER A 74 -6.68 5.33 -2.76
N LYS A 75 -7.02 5.04 -4.03
CA LYS A 75 -7.06 6.01 -5.13
C LYS A 75 -8.45 6.63 -5.36
N LEU A 76 -9.39 6.44 -4.43
CA LEU A 76 -10.73 7.06 -4.48
C LEU A 76 -10.72 8.50 -3.97
#